data_AF-A0A357NEC4-F1
#
_entry.id   AF-A0A357NEC4-F1
#
_cell.length_a   1.000
_cell.length_b   1.000
_cell.length_c   1.000
_cell.angle_alpha   90.00
_cell.angle_beta   90.00
_cell.angle_gamma   90.00
#
_symmetry.space_group_name_H-M   'P 1'
#
loop_
_entity.id
_entity.type
_entity.pdbx_description
1 polymer ?
#
loop_
_entity_poly.entity_id
_entity_poly.type
_entity_poly.pdbx_seq_one_letter_code
_entity_poly.pdbx_strand_id
1 'polypeptide(L)' 'MKGFHMFLDKARIFVKGGDGGDGQMSFRREKYIPEGGPSGGD' A
#
# COMPACT_ATOMS: atom_id res chain seq x y z
N MET A 1 49.11 -25.97 -7.14
CA MET A 1 48.36 -24.76 -7.54
C MET A 1 46.90 -24.99 -7.20
N LYS A 2 46.36 -24.35 -6.14
CA LYS A 2 44.94 -24.49 -5.77
C LYS A 2 44.14 -23.43 -6.53
N GLY A 3 43.31 -23.86 -7.47
CA GLY A 3 42.36 -22.99 -8.16
C GLY A 3 41.25 -22.58 -7.20
N PHE A 4 41.16 -21.28 -6.93
CA PHE A 4 40.03 -20.71 -6.20
C PHE A 4 38.85 -20.59 -7.17
N HIS A 5 37.91 -21.54 -7.12
CA HIS A 5 36.63 -21.40 -7.80
C HIS A 5 35.64 -20.74 -6.85
N MET A 6 35.62 -19.40 -6.86
CA MET A 6 34.60 -18.62 -6.15
C MET A 6 33.37 -18.51 -7.04
N PHE A 7 32.31 -19.24 -6.69
CA PHE A 7 31.02 -19.17 -7.38
C PHE A 7 30.26 -17.94 -6.89
N LEU A 8 29.77 -17.12 -7.82
CA LEU A 8 29.09 -15.86 -7.54
C LEU A 8 27.79 -15.81 -8.33
N ASP A 9 26.66 -15.87 -7.63
CA ASP A 9 25.34 -15.64 -8.21
C ASP A 9 24.87 -14.22 -7.89
N LYS A 10 24.29 -13.54 -8.89
CA LYS A 10 23.84 -12.15 -8.81
C LYS A 10 22.54 -11.98 -9.55
N ALA A 11 21.52 -11.51 -8.84
CA ALA A 11 20.27 -11.05 -9.43
C ALA A 11 20.08 -9.55 -9.18
N ARG A 12 19.46 -8.87 -10.14
CA ARG A 12 18.90 -7.52 -9.95
C ARG A 12 17.39 -7.66 -9.85
N ILE A 13 16.83 -7.14 -8.77
CA ILE A 13 15.38 -7.05 -8.60
C ILE A 13 14.99 -5.60 -8.40
N PHE A 14 13.79 -5.27 -8.85
CA PHE A 14 13.14 -4.01 -8.56
C PHE A 14 12.01 -4.31 -7.58
N VAL A 15 12.02 -3.64 -6.45
CA VAL A 15 10.98 -3.75 -5.43
C VAL A 15 10.30 -2.41 -5.29
N LYS A 16 8.99 -2.45 -5.08
CA LYS A 16 8.15 -1.29 -4.78
C LYS A 16 7.21 -1.70 -3.65
N GLY A 17 6.93 -0.78 -2.73
CA GLY A 17 5.84 -0.93 -1.77
C GLY A 17 4.47 -0.92 -2.46
N GLY A 18 3.44 -1.29 -1.71
CA GLY A 18 2.05 -1.08 -2.14
C GLY A 18 1.71 0.40 -2.23
N ASP A 19 0.68 0.73 -3.01
CA ASP A 19 0.26 2.11 -3.26
C ASP A 19 -0.43 2.80 -2.08
N GLY A 20 -0.83 2.03 -1.06
CA GLY A 20 -1.73 2.50 0.00
C GLY A 20 -3.19 2.32 -0.40
N GLY A 21 -4.09 2.51 0.57
CA GLY A 21 -5.53 2.57 0.32
C GLY A 21 -5.95 3.99 -0.05
N ASP A 22 -7.02 4.10 -0.84
CA ASP A 22 -7.68 5.38 -1.09
C ASP A 22 -8.60 5.72 0.10
N GLY A 23 -8.52 6.95 0.59
CA GLY A 23 -9.44 7.44 1.61
C GLY A 23 -10.88 7.53 1.09
N GLN A 24 -11.85 7.41 1.99
CA GLN A 24 -13.27 7.42 1.63
C GLN A 24 -13.90 8.81 1.79
N MET A 25 -14.60 9.29 0.77
CA MET A 25 -15.49 10.46 0.91
C MET A 25 -16.92 9.99 1.20
N SER A 26 -17.40 10.18 2.42
CA SER A 26 -18.78 9.85 2.80
C SER A 26 -19.35 10.82 3.84
N PHE A 27 -20.68 10.88 3.91
CA PHE A 27 -21.45 11.64 4.89
C PHE A 27 -22.47 10.73 5.57
N ARG A 28 -22.70 10.94 6.87
CA ARG A 28 -23.73 10.22 7.61
C ARG A 28 -25.10 10.53 7.05
N ARG A 29 -25.96 9.51 6.92
CA ARG A 29 -27.34 9.65 6.48
C ARG A 29 -28.26 8.97 7.49
N GLU A 30 -29.05 9.77 8.20
CA GLU A 30 -30.02 9.31 9.18
C GLU A 30 -31.40 9.82 8.80
N LYS A 31 -32.44 9.03 9.09
CA LYS A 31 -33.81 9.22 8.57
C LYS A 31 -34.39 10.63 8.79
N TYR A 32 -33.96 11.32 9.85
CA TYR A 32 -34.46 12.65 10.22
C TYR A 32 -33.35 13.70 10.37
N ILE A 33 -32.13 13.40 9.90
CA ILE A 33 -31.01 14.36 9.89
C ILE A 33 -30.66 14.65 8.42
N PRO A 34 -31.10 15.80 7.88
CA PRO A 34 -30.90 16.11 6.47
C PRO A 34 -29.43 16.33 6.10
N GLU A 35 -28.61 16.79 7.03
CA GLU A 35 -27.18 17.09 6.83
C GLU A 35 -26.33 16.40 7.89
N GLY A 36 -26.12 15.09 7.74
CA GLY A 36 -25.19 14.35 8.59
C GLY A 36 -23.74 14.72 8.29
N GLY A 37 -22.91 14.78 9.33
CA GLY A 37 -21.50 15.14 9.20
C GLY A 37 -20.68 14.13 8.39
N PRO A 38 -19.42 14.48 8.03
CA PRO A 38 -18.51 13.58 7.33
C PRO A 38 -18.30 12.26 8.10
N SER A 39 -18.21 11.15 7.37
CA SER A 39 -17.99 9.80 7.90
C SER A 39 -17.00 8.97 7.08
N GLY A 40 -16.18 9.65 6.28
CA GLY A 40 -15.07 9.03 5.56
C GLY A 40 -14.02 8.45 6.50
N GLY A 41 -13.52 7.27 6.19
CA GLY A 41 -12.34 6.68 6.84
C GLY A 41 -11.11 6.74 5.95
N ASP A 42 -10.01 6.18 6.48
CA ASP A 42 -8.76 5.94 5.75
C ASP A 42 -8.90 4.83 4.69
#